data_AF-A0A944XQ61-F1
#
_entry.id   AF-A0A944XQ61-F1
#
_cell.length_a   1.000
_cell.length_b   1.000
_cell.length_c   1.000
_cell.angle_alpha   90.00
_cell.angle_beta   90.00
_cell.angle_gamma   90.00
#
_symmetry.space_group_name_H-M   'P 1'
#
loop_
_entity.id
_entity.type
_entity.pdbx_description
1 polymer ?
#
loop_
_entity_poly.entity_id
_entity_poly.type
_entity_poly.pdbx_seq_one_letter_code
_entity_poly.pdbx_strand_id
1 'polypeptide(L)'
;MRVFFTIGCLFISSASFADVQQALSDMQQQWATAQYELKDKAQDTAFLSLIALAKTHVIDYPESAEIWVWKGIISSSYAGVKGGLDALSLVKDAKGDFEKAMSIDDTALKGSAYTSLGTLYFKVPGWPISFGSDDKAQALLTKALSINPAGIDSNYFYAQYLIEQDDYRQAEDYLLKAQAAPSRATRPLADQGRQQEIGVLLKAVREKLTK
;
A
#
# COMPACT_ATOMS: atom_id res chain seq x y z
N MET A 1 33.20 -4.36 54.12
CA MET A 1 32.39 -5.03 53.07
C MET A 1 32.03 -3.97 52.04
N ARG A 2 32.70 -3.94 50.87
CA ARG A 2 32.47 -2.93 49.82
C ARG A 2 31.47 -3.49 48.82
N VAL A 3 30.28 -2.90 48.77
CA VAL A 3 29.25 -3.21 47.77
C VAL A 3 29.58 -2.41 46.50
N PHE A 4 29.88 -3.09 45.41
CA PHE A 4 29.96 -2.48 44.08
C PHE A 4 28.57 -2.57 43.44
N PHE A 5 27.96 -1.41 43.16
CA PHE A 5 26.74 -1.30 42.37
C PHE A 5 27.16 -0.95 40.93
N THR A 6 27.16 -1.93 40.04
CA THR A 6 27.35 -1.70 38.61
C THR A 6 26.03 -1.22 38.03
N ILE A 7 25.93 0.08 37.74
CA ILE A 7 24.84 0.64 36.95
C ILE A 7 25.12 0.25 35.50
N GLY A 8 24.41 -0.79 35.03
CA GLY A 8 24.37 -1.13 33.61
C GLY A 8 23.46 -0.16 32.88
N CYS A 9 24.05 0.78 32.12
CA CYS A 9 23.31 1.56 31.13
C CYS A 9 22.88 0.63 29.99
N LEU A 10 21.60 0.25 30.00
CA LEU A 10 20.91 -0.28 28.82
C LEU A 10 20.82 0.84 27.79
N PHE A 11 21.67 0.80 26.77
CA PHE A 11 21.47 1.56 25.53
C PHE A 11 20.33 0.89 24.77
N ILE A 12 19.10 1.34 25.01
CA ILE A 12 17.99 1.05 24.12
C ILE A 12 18.24 1.92 22.88
N SER A 13 18.74 1.31 21.80
CA SER A 13 18.83 1.94 20.48
C SER A 13 17.42 2.31 20.04
N SER A 14 17.02 3.54 20.39
CA SER A 14 15.83 4.16 19.86
C SER A 14 16.20 4.54 18.44
N ALA A 15 15.66 3.82 17.44
CA ALA A 15 15.74 4.27 16.06
C ALA A 15 15.33 5.75 16.01
N SER A 16 16.17 6.61 15.44
CA SER A 16 15.83 8.02 15.42
C SER A 16 14.68 8.22 14.42
N PHE A 17 13.77 9.13 14.73
CA PHE A 17 12.66 9.47 13.83
C PHE A 17 13.16 9.87 12.42
N ALA A 18 14.34 10.47 12.34
CA ALA A 18 14.98 10.83 11.08
C ALA A 18 15.35 9.60 10.24
N ASP A 19 15.84 8.53 10.88
CA ASP A 19 16.21 7.28 10.19
C ASP A 19 14.99 6.58 9.60
N VAL A 20 13.88 6.53 10.36
CA VAL A 20 12.60 5.97 9.88
C VAL A 20 12.06 6.78 8.70
N GLN A 21 12.10 8.11 8.79
CA GLN A 21 11.61 8.98 7.72
C GLN A 21 12.45 8.86 6.44
N GLN A 22 13.76 8.68 6.56
CA GLN A 22 14.65 8.43 5.43
C GLN A 22 14.37 7.06 4.80
N ALA A 23 14.33 6.00 5.61
CA ALA A 23 14.02 4.64 5.14
C ALA A 23 12.66 4.60 4.42
N LEU A 24 11.65 5.25 4.99
CA LEU A 24 10.33 5.40 4.38
C LEU A 24 10.43 6.11 3.02
N SER A 25 11.10 7.26 2.95
CA SER A 25 11.26 8.01 1.69
C SER A 25 11.93 7.17 0.60
N ASP A 26 12.98 6.43 0.95
CA ASP A 26 13.72 5.60 0.01
C ASP A 26 12.86 4.46 -0.55
N MET A 27 12.08 3.80 0.31
CA MET A 27 11.12 2.77 -0.11
C MET A 27 10.08 3.33 -1.09
N GLN A 28 9.57 4.53 -0.84
CA GLN A 28 8.55 5.18 -1.67
C GLN A 28 9.07 5.51 -3.06
N GLN A 29 10.28 6.05 -3.14
CA GLN A 29 10.91 6.45 -4.40
C GLN A 29 11.27 5.23 -5.24
N GLN A 30 11.92 4.22 -4.64
CA GLN A 30 12.27 2.98 -5.33
C GLN A 30 11.03 2.23 -5.82
N TRP A 31 9.96 2.19 -5.02
CA TRP A 31 8.69 1.62 -5.44
C TRP A 31 8.12 2.35 -6.66
N ALA A 32 8.14 3.68 -6.66
CA ALA A 32 7.59 4.47 -7.77
C ALA A 32 8.34 4.20 -9.08
N THR A 33 9.68 4.15 -9.06
CA THR A 33 10.50 3.76 -10.22
C THR A 33 10.20 2.34 -10.66
N ALA A 34 10.16 1.37 -9.72
CA ALA A 34 9.84 -0.02 -10.05
C ALA A 34 8.45 -0.18 -10.67
N GLN A 35 7.45 0.53 -10.14
CA GLN A 35 6.06 0.44 -10.58
C GLN A 35 5.83 1.13 -11.94
N TYR A 36 6.37 2.33 -12.13
CA TYR A 36 5.95 3.22 -13.21
C TYR A 36 6.98 3.37 -14.34
N GLU A 37 8.28 3.21 -14.07
CA GLU A 37 9.34 3.46 -15.06
C GLU A 37 9.95 2.17 -15.62
N LEU A 38 10.06 1.13 -14.79
CA LEU A 38 10.68 -0.14 -15.19
C LEU A 38 9.66 -1.13 -15.77
N LYS A 39 10.16 -2.05 -16.62
CA LYS A 39 9.38 -3.14 -17.22
C LYS A 39 10.18 -4.44 -17.24
N ASP A 40 9.47 -5.54 -17.45
CA ASP A 40 10.01 -6.89 -17.64
C ASP A 40 11.03 -7.27 -16.55
N LYS A 41 12.20 -7.80 -16.95
CA LYS A 41 13.25 -8.25 -16.04
C LYS A 41 13.80 -7.14 -15.13
N ALA A 42 13.83 -5.90 -15.60
CA ALA A 42 14.29 -4.77 -14.80
C ALA A 42 13.31 -4.48 -13.66
N GLN A 43 12.01 -4.53 -13.95
CA GLN A 43 10.96 -4.39 -12.94
C GLN A 43 11.00 -5.52 -11.91
N ASP A 44 11.13 -6.77 -12.37
CA ASP A 44 11.29 -7.95 -11.48
C ASP A 44 12.48 -7.76 -10.52
N THR A 45 13.64 -7.38 -11.06
CA THR A 45 14.88 -7.22 -10.27
C THR A 45 14.74 -6.11 -9.23
N ALA A 46 14.14 -4.98 -9.62
CA ALA A 46 13.92 -3.85 -8.71
C ALA A 46 12.98 -4.21 -7.56
N PHE A 47 11.84 -4.86 -7.86
CA PHE A 47 10.90 -5.28 -6.81
C PHE A 47 11.51 -6.32 -5.86
N LEU A 48 12.22 -7.33 -6.36
CA LEU A 48 12.86 -8.33 -5.50
C LEU A 48 13.89 -7.69 -4.55
N SER A 49 14.69 -6.75 -5.05
CA SER A 49 15.65 -6.00 -4.24
C SER A 49 14.95 -5.14 -3.19
N LEU A 50 13.86 -4.47 -3.58
CA LEU A 50 13.08 -3.61 -2.70
C LEU A 50 12.32 -4.41 -1.62
N ILE A 51 11.84 -5.62 -1.93
CA ILE A 51 11.25 -6.55 -0.95
C ILE A 51 12.30 -6.96 0.08
N ALA A 52 13.53 -7.26 -0.34
CA ALA A 52 14.62 -7.60 0.58
C ALA A 52 14.95 -6.42 1.51
N LEU A 53 15.02 -5.20 0.97
CA LEU A 53 15.21 -3.97 1.75
C LEU A 53 14.08 -3.76 2.77
N ALA A 54 12.83 -3.88 2.33
CA ALA A 54 11.65 -3.74 3.19
C ALA A 54 11.65 -4.74 4.35
N LYS A 55 12.10 -5.98 4.11
CA LYS A 55 12.25 -7.01 5.15
C LYS A 55 13.29 -6.61 6.21
N THR A 56 14.41 -6.01 5.80
CA THR A 56 15.39 -5.48 6.74
C THR A 56 14.81 -4.32 7.55
N HIS A 57 14.12 -3.38 6.91
CA HIS A 57 13.56 -2.21 7.61
C HIS A 57 12.50 -2.56 8.63
N VAL A 58 11.65 -3.58 8.43
CA VAL A 58 10.71 -4.01 9.48
C VAL A 58 11.39 -4.70 10.67
N ILE A 59 12.63 -5.20 10.49
CA ILE A 59 13.45 -5.72 11.59
C ILE A 59 14.09 -4.57 12.37
N ASP A 60 14.60 -3.56 11.66
CA ASP A 60 15.24 -2.39 12.27
C ASP A 60 14.22 -1.45 12.94
N TYR A 61 13.00 -1.37 12.39
CA TYR A 61 11.94 -0.46 12.80
C TYR A 61 10.60 -1.20 13.07
N PRO A 62 10.58 -2.16 14.00
CA PRO A 62 9.42 -3.05 14.20
C PRO A 62 8.15 -2.33 14.70
N GLU A 63 8.32 -1.12 15.27
CA GLU A 63 7.25 -0.28 15.81
C GLU A 63 6.82 0.85 14.86
N SER A 64 7.33 0.91 13.60
CA SER A 64 6.86 1.89 12.61
C SER A 64 5.75 1.29 11.75
N ALA A 65 4.52 1.74 11.97
CA ALA A 65 3.38 1.36 11.14
C ALA A 65 3.63 1.70 9.66
N GLU A 66 4.28 2.83 9.36
CA GLU A 66 4.58 3.28 8.01
C GLU A 66 5.46 2.30 7.24
N ILE A 67 6.51 1.78 7.88
CA ILE A 67 7.43 0.81 7.26
C ILE A 67 6.70 -0.51 6.99
N TRP A 68 5.85 -0.98 7.92
CA TRP A 68 4.99 -2.15 7.71
C TRP A 68 4.00 -1.94 6.55
N VAL A 69 3.32 -0.79 6.48
CA VAL A 69 2.44 -0.45 5.35
C VAL A 69 3.20 -0.54 4.03
N TRP A 70 4.40 0.05 3.97
CA TRP A 70 5.16 0.06 2.72
C TRP A 70 5.69 -1.30 2.32
N LYS A 71 6.10 -2.15 3.26
CA LYS A 71 6.43 -3.55 2.96
C LYS A 71 5.25 -4.28 2.32
N GLY A 72 4.04 -4.07 2.84
CA GLY A 72 2.81 -4.62 2.26
C GLY A 72 2.49 -4.07 0.87
N ILE A 73 2.62 -2.75 0.66
CA ILE A 73 2.41 -2.11 -0.65
C ILE A 73 3.39 -2.67 -1.69
N ILE A 74 4.68 -2.76 -1.36
CA ILE A 74 5.71 -3.29 -2.25
C ILE A 74 5.40 -4.74 -2.63
N SER A 75 5.10 -5.59 -1.64
CA SER A 75 4.82 -7.00 -1.86
C SER A 75 3.56 -7.22 -2.70
N SER A 76 2.48 -6.50 -2.40
CA SER A 76 1.21 -6.57 -3.15
C SER A 76 1.31 -6.01 -4.56
N SER A 77 2.05 -4.91 -4.77
CA SER A 77 2.36 -4.41 -6.13
C SER A 77 3.12 -5.44 -6.95
N TYR A 78 4.15 -6.07 -6.36
CA TYR A 78 4.92 -7.07 -7.07
C TYR A 78 4.10 -8.32 -7.41
N ALA A 79 3.20 -8.74 -6.51
CA ALA A 79 2.26 -9.83 -6.77
C ALA A 79 1.41 -9.55 -8.03
N GLY A 80 0.96 -8.31 -8.21
CA GLY A 80 0.22 -7.88 -9.40
C GLY A 80 1.04 -7.92 -10.68
N VAL A 81 2.35 -7.62 -10.60
CA VAL A 81 3.28 -7.74 -11.74
C VAL A 81 3.56 -9.20 -12.09
N LYS A 82 3.83 -10.04 -11.09
CA LYS A 82 4.29 -11.41 -11.30
C LYS A 82 3.17 -12.37 -11.71
N GLY A 83 2.00 -12.23 -11.10
CA GLY A 83 0.91 -13.19 -11.22
C GLY A 83 1.29 -14.61 -10.74
N GLY A 84 0.43 -15.58 -11.02
CA GLY A 84 0.69 -17.00 -10.74
C GLY A 84 0.74 -17.36 -9.25
N LEU A 85 1.38 -18.50 -8.94
CA LEU A 85 1.45 -19.03 -7.56
C LEU A 85 2.32 -18.17 -6.64
N ASP A 86 3.38 -17.56 -7.17
CA ASP A 86 4.27 -16.67 -6.39
C ASP A 86 3.51 -15.44 -5.88
N ALA A 87 2.55 -14.93 -6.67
CA ALA A 87 1.69 -13.82 -6.25
C ALA A 87 0.83 -14.17 -5.02
N LEU A 88 0.39 -15.43 -4.87
CA LEU A 88 -0.43 -15.83 -3.72
C LEU A 88 0.33 -15.77 -2.39
N SER A 89 1.62 -16.09 -2.38
CA SER A 89 2.43 -15.93 -1.16
C SER A 89 2.63 -14.45 -0.83
N LEU A 90 2.93 -13.63 -1.84
CA LEU A 90 3.17 -12.19 -1.67
C LEU A 90 1.94 -11.45 -1.13
N VAL A 91 0.72 -11.76 -1.61
CA VAL A 91 -0.50 -11.12 -1.08
C VAL A 91 -0.85 -11.59 0.32
N LYS A 92 -0.49 -12.82 0.72
CA LYS A 92 -0.66 -13.32 2.09
C LYS A 92 0.31 -12.62 3.05
N ASP A 93 1.57 -12.47 2.65
CA ASP A 93 2.55 -11.70 3.41
C ASP A 93 2.12 -10.24 3.55
N ALA A 94 1.68 -9.61 2.45
CA ALA A 94 1.19 -8.23 2.45
C ALA A 94 -0.02 -8.05 3.38
N LYS A 95 -0.96 -9.00 3.39
CA LYS A 95 -2.09 -8.97 4.34
C LYS A 95 -1.59 -8.93 5.79
N GLY A 96 -0.64 -9.81 6.14
CA GLY A 96 -0.06 -9.82 7.49
C GLY A 96 0.66 -8.51 7.83
N ASP A 97 1.36 -7.92 6.88
CA ASP A 97 2.03 -6.62 7.06
C ASP A 97 1.04 -5.48 7.32
N PHE A 98 -0.06 -5.43 6.58
CA PHE A 98 -1.11 -4.43 6.81
C PHE A 98 -1.79 -4.62 8.16
N GLU A 99 -2.09 -5.87 8.54
CA GLU A 99 -2.66 -6.19 9.85
C GLU A 99 -1.70 -5.80 11.00
N LYS A 100 -0.40 -6.03 10.83
CA LYS A 100 0.63 -5.58 11.78
C LYS A 100 0.70 -4.05 11.85
N ALA A 101 0.71 -3.35 10.73
CA ALA A 101 0.69 -1.89 10.70
C ALA A 101 -0.53 -1.31 11.45
N MET A 102 -1.72 -1.86 11.17
CA MET A 102 -2.97 -1.45 11.82
C MET A 102 -2.96 -1.71 13.33
N SER A 103 -2.23 -2.73 13.81
CA SER A 103 -2.08 -2.97 15.24
C SER A 103 -1.16 -1.96 15.95
N ILE A 104 -0.31 -1.26 15.21
CA ILE A 104 0.61 -0.24 15.72
C ILE A 104 -0.06 1.14 15.65
N ASP A 105 -0.49 1.55 14.46
CA ASP A 105 -1.26 2.77 14.20
C ASP A 105 -2.08 2.58 12.92
N ASP A 106 -3.40 2.45 13.07
CA ASP A 106 -4.32 2.23 11.95
C ASP A 106 -4.61 3.50 11.13
N THR A 107 -4.19 4.67 11.64
CA THR A 107 -4.31 5.96 10.94
C THR A 107 -3.03 6.36 10.21
N ALA A 108 -1.94 5.63 10.41
CA ALA A 108 -0.65 5.85 9.76
C ALA A 108 -0.80 6.02 8.25
N LEU A 109 -0.04 6.99 7.71
CA LEU A 109 -0.11 7.36 6.28
C LEU A 109 -1.55 7.63 5.81
N LYS A 110 -2.36 8.26 6.67
CA LYS A 110 -3.78 8.56 6.39
C LYS A 110 -4.59 7.30 6.06
N GLY A 111 -4.42 6.24 6.85
CA GLY A 111 -5.16 4.99 6.71
C GLY A 111 -4.81 4.19 5.45
N SER A 112 -3.55 4.27 4.98
CA SER A 112 -3.11 3.57 3.77
C SER A 112 -3.24 2.04 3.89
N ALA A 113 -3.06 1.49 5.09
CA ALA A 113 -3.25 0.05 5.35
C ALA A 113 -4.68 -0.40 5.00
N TYR A 114 -5.70 0.37 5.37
CA TYR A 114 -7.09 0.11 5.03
C TYR A 114 -7.33 0.11 3.51
N THR A 115 -6.75 1.08 2.80
CA THR A 115 -6.87 1.17 1.33
C THR A 115 -6.27 -0.07 0.66
N SER A 116 -5.04 -0.41 1.04
CA SER A 116 -4.30 -1.50 0.40
C SER A 116 -4.86 -2.87 0.77
N LEU A 117 -5.20 -3.10 2.04
CA LEU A 117 -5.78 -4.37 2.47
C LEU A 117 -7.19 -4.57 1.88
N GLY A 118 -8.03 -3.52 1.87
CA GLY A 118 -9.33 -3.56 1.21
C GLY A 118 -9.21 -3.88 -0.28
N THR A 119 -8.19 -3.33 -0.94
CA THR A 119 -7.86 -3.65 -2.34
C THR A 119 -7.53 -5.13 -2.55
N LEU A 120 -6.74 -5.73 -1.66
CA LEU A 120 -6.43 -7.15 -1.75
C LEU A 120 -7.69 -8.01 -1.60
N TYR A 121 -8.60 -7.66 -0.68
CA TYR A 121 -9.80 -8.45 -0.43
C TYR A 121 -10.71 -8.61 -1.66
N PHE A 122 -10.82 -7.62 -2.55
CA PHE A 122 -11.61 -7.77 -3.78
C PHE A 122 -10.79 -8.27 -4.98
N LYS A 123 -9.46 -8.20 -4.95
CA LYS A 123 -8.60 -8.60 -6.08
C LYS A 123 -8.11 -10.05 -6.03
N VAL A 124 -8.12 -10.69 -4.86
CA VAL A 124 -7.63 -12.07 -4.71
C VAL A 124 -8.79 -13.06 -4.61
N PRO A 125 -8.61 -14.34 -4.98
CA PRO A 125 -9.65 -15.35 -4.84
C PRO A 125 -10.13 -15.52 -3.39
N GLY A 126 -11.38 -15.92 -3.22
CA GLY A 126 -11.93 -16.31 -1.92
C GLY A 126 -11.39 -17.66 -1.41
N TRP A 127 -11.97 -18.10 -0.30
CA TRP A 127 -11.71 -19.43 0.27
C TRP A 127 -12.16 -20.54 -0.71
N PRO A 128 -11.43 -21.66 -0.87
CA PRO A 128 -10.26 -22.09 -0.08
C PRO A 128 -8.89 -21.66 -0.63
N ILE A 129 -8.85 -20.92 -1.75
CA ILE A 129 -7.60 -20.62 -2.45
C ILE A 129 -6.84 -19.48 -1.76
N SER A 130 -7.54 -18.41 -1.42
CA SER A 130 -6.98 -17.26 -0.71
C SER A 130 -8.05 -16.66 0.23
N PHE A 131 -7.97 -15.36 0.51
CA PHE A 131 -8.74 -14.69 1.56
C PHE A 131 -9.74 -13.64 1.04
N GLY A 132 -9.99 -13.59 -0.27
CA GLY A 132 -10.87 -12.60 -0.88
C GLY A 132 -12.28 -12.58 -0.28
N SER A 133 -12.86 -11.38 -0.15
CA SER A 133 -14.18 -11.13 0.42
C SER A 133 -14.62 -9.69 0.14
N ASP A 134 -15.67 -9.52 -0.68
CA ASP A 134 -16.20 -8.20 -1.04
C ASP A 134 -16.72 -7.42 0.18
N ASP A 135 -17.38 -8.11 1.12
CA ASP A 135 -17.84 -7.48 2.38
C ASP A 135 -16.68 -6.85 3.16
N LYS A 136 -15.55 -7.55 3.26
CA LYS A 136 -14.34 -7.04 3.93
C LYS A 136 -13.69 -5.93 3.12
N ALA A 137 -13.65 -6.07 1.79
CA ALA A 137 -13.14 -5.03 0.90
C ALA A 137 -13.92 -3.72 1.09
N GLN A 138 -15.25 -3.78 1.05
CA GLN A 138 -16.12 -2.63 1.26
C GLN A 138 -15.86 -1.98 2.62
N ALA A 139 -15.90 -2.75 3.71
CA ALA A 139 -15.71 -2.22 5.05
C ALA A 139 -14.37 -1.49 5.21
N LEU A 140 -13.28 -2.07 4.70
CA LEU A 140 -11.94 -1.49 4.78
C LEU A 140 -11.80 -0.25 3.89
N LEU A 141 -12.30 -0.29 2.65
CA LEU A 141 -12.19 0.85 1.73
C LEU A 141 -13.06 2.04 2.17
N THR A 142 -14.26 1.78 2.70
CA THR A 142 -15.09 2.84 3.30
C THR A 142 -14.40 3.45 4.53
N LYS A 143 -13.75 2.63 5.36
CA LYS A 143 -12.93 3.14 6.48
C LYS A 143 -11.77 3.99 5.97
N ALA A 144 -11.06 3.57 4.92
CA ALA A 144 -10.00 4.36 4.30
C ALA A 144 -10.49 5.73 3.79
N LEU A 145 -11.66 5.77 3.13
CA LEU A 145 -12.28 7.02 2.69
C LEU A 145 -12.66 7.93 3.86
N SER A 146 -13.11 7.37 4.99
CA SER A 146 -13.42 8.18 6.18
C SER A 146 -12.19 8.87 6.76
N ILE A 147 -11.01 8.25 6.64
CA ILE A 147 -9.73 8.79 7.12
C ILE A 147 -9.14 9.77 6.10
N ASN A 148 -9.21 9.45 4.81
CA ASN A 148 -8.59 10.23 3.74
C ASN A 148 -9.56 10.47 2.56
N PRO A 149 -10.60 11.31 2.76
CA PRO A 149 -11.67 11.49 1.77
C PRO A 149 -11.20 12.20 0.49
N ALA A 150 -10.10 12.97 0.56
CA ALA A 150 -9.50 13.67 -0.59
C ALA A 150 -8.25 12.97 -1.14
N GLY A 151 -7.95 11.75 -0.68
CA GLY A 151 -6.75 11.02 -1.07
C GLY A 151 -6.83 10.46 -2.49
N ILE A 152 -5.73 10.55 -3.24
CA ILE A 152 -5.66 9.99 -4.59
C ILE A 152 -5.86 8.47 -4.59
N ASP A 153 -5.15 7.75 -3.72
CA ASP A 153 -5.20 6.28 -3.67
C ASP A 153 -6.51 5.77 -3.07
N SER A 154 -7.01 6.37 -1.97
CA SER A 154 -8.26 5.94 -1.33
C SER A 154 -9.47 6.05 -2.28
N ASN A 155 -9.57 7.14 -3.02
CA ASN A 155 -10.64 7.32 -4.01
C ASN A 155 -10.42 6.42 -5.25
N TYR A 156 -9.19 6.31 -5.75
CA TYR A 156 -8.89 5.47 -6.93
C TYR A 156 -9.18 3.98 -6.69
N PHE A 157 -8.76 3.43 -5.55
CA PHE A 157 -8.98 2.03 -5.24
C PHE A 157 -10.43 1.73 -4.84
N TYR A 158 -11.14 2.68 -4.21
CA TYR A 158 -12.58 2.52 -4.00
C TYR A 158 -13.36 2.54 -5.32
N ALA A 159 -12.97 3.38 -6.28
CA ALA A 159 -13.55 3.34 -7.61
C ALA A 159 -13.31 2.00 -8.32
N GLN A 160 -12.11 1.41 -8.20
CA GLN A 160 -11.87 0.06 -8.70
C GLN A 160 -12.79 -0.98 -8.06
N TYR A 161 -12.97 -0.93 -6.74
CA TYR A 161 -13.93 -1.80 -6.06
C TYR A 161 -15.34 -1.63 -6.65
N LEU A 162 -15.81 -0.40 -6.83
CA LEU A 162 -17.13 -0.13 -7.42
C LEU A 162 -17.26 -0.68 -8.86
N ILE A 163 -16.17 -0.66 -9.64
CA ILE A 163 -16.16 -1.27 -10.98
C ILE A 163 -16.34 -2.78 -10.91
N GLU A 164 -15.69 -3.47 -9.96
CA GLU A 164 -15.89 -4.92 -9.75
C GLU A 164 -17.32 -5.25 -9.30
N GLN A 165 -18.03 -4.28 -8.70
CA GLN A 165 -19.44 -4.38 -8.35
C GLN A 165 -20.39 -3.87 -9.45
N ASP A 166 -19.87 -3.61 -10.66
CA ASP A 166 -20.60 -3.04 -11.81
C ASP A 166 -21.26 -1.67 -11.55
N ASP A 167 -20.87 -0.94 -10.49
CA ASP A 167 -21.34 0.41 -10.20
C ASP A 167 -20.46 1.47 -10.88
N TYR A 168 -20.54 1.50 -12.21
CA TYR A 168 -19.77 2.40 -13.05
C TYR A 168 -20.08 3.89 -12.78
N ARG A 169 -21.30 4.21 -12.34
CA ARG A 169 -21.70 5.60 -12.09
C ARG A 169 -20.98 6.13 -10.86
N GLN A 170 -21.04 5.42 -9.73
CA GLN A 170 -20.29 5.83 -8.54
C GLN A 170 -18.78 5.73 -8.78
N ALA A 171 -18.31 4.75 -9.55
CA ALA A 171 -16.90 4.64 -9.88
C ALA A 171 -16.38 5.90 -10.60
N GLU A 172 -17.15 6.46 -11.54
CA GLU A 172 -16.81 7.72 -12.19
C GLU A 172 -16.64 8.86 -11.18
N ASP A 173 -17.60 9.02 -10.26
CA ASP A 173 -17.56 10.09 -9.25
C ASP A 173 -16.31 10.00 -8.37
N TYR A 174 -15.93 8.80 -7.94
CA TYR A 174 -14.72 8.58 -7.16
C TYR A 174 -13.43 8.73 -7.98
N LEU A 175 -13.43 8.38 -9.26
CA LEU A 175 -12.29 8.65 -10.14
C LEU A 175 -12.07 10.14 -10.37
N LEU A 176 -13.14 10.92 -10.49
CA LEU A 176 -13.03 12.39 -10.59
C LEU A 176 -12.49 13.01 -9.29
N LYS A 177 -12.88 12.49 -8.12
CA LYS A 177 -12.28 12.87 -6.84
C LYS A 177 -10.79 12.52 -6.78
N ALA A 178 -10.41 11.32 -7.23
CA ALA A 178 -9.03 10.90 -7.28
C ALA A 178 -8.20 11.78 -8.24
N GLN A 179 -8.77 12.13 -9.41
CA GLN A 179 -8.14 13.01 -10.39
C GLN A 179 -7.89 14.42 -9.83
N ALA A 180 -8.85 14.93 -9.04
CA ALA A 180 -8.75 16.25 -8.39
C ALA A 180 -7.94 16.24 -7.08
N ALA A 181 -7.38 15.10 -6.66
CA ALA A 181 -6.66 15.00 -5.39
C ALA A 181 -5.40 15.90 -5.38
N PRO A 182 -5.07 16.56 -4.25
CA PRO A 182 -3.87 17.37 -4.14
C PRO A 182 -2.59 16.55 -4.36
N SER A 183 -1.64 17.10 -5.11
CA SER A 183 -0.34 16.46 -5.33
C SER A 183 0.46 16.36 -4.03
N ARG A 184 1.11 15.22 -3.84
CA ARG A 184 2.05 14.93 -2.76
C ARG A 184 3.44 15.35 -3.22
N ALA A 185 3.92 16.49 -2.72
CA ALA A 185 5.22 17.06 -3.10
C ALA A 185 6.40 16.08 -2.91
N THR A 186 6.31 15.15 -1.96
CA THR A 186 7.32 14.13 -1.69
C THR A 186 7.22 12.90 -2.59
N ARG A 187 6.15 12.76 -3.40
CA ARG A 187 5.86 11.58 -4.22
C ARG A 187 5.46 11.93 -5.67
N PRO A 188 6.19 12.82 -6.39
CA PRO A 188 5.78 13.31 -7.70
C PRO A 188 5.65 12.20 -8.76
N LEU A 189 6.60 11.26 -8.81
CA LEU A 189 6.56 10.14 -9.78
C LEU A 189 5.36 9.23 -9.55
N ALA A 190 5.08 8.89 -8.28
CA ALA A 190 3.93 8.05 -7.93
C ALA A 190 2.60 8.74 -8.29
N ASP A 191 2.49 10.05 -8.05
CA ASP A 191 1.29 10.82 -8.38
C ASP A 191 1.09 10.93 -9.89
N GLN A 192 2.17 11.17 -10.65
CA GLN A 192 2.11 11.18 -12.10
C GLN A 192 1.62 9.84 -12.65
N GLY A 193 2.21 8.74 -12.19
CA GLY A 193 1.82 7.38 -12.60
C GLY A 193 0.35 7.09 -12.25
N ARG A 194 -0.07 7.42 -11.02
CA ARG A 194 -1.46 7.23 -10.59
C ARG A 194 -2.45 8.09 -11.37
N GLN A 195 -2.11 9.33 -11.70
CA GLN A 195 -2.97 10.20 -12.52
C GLN A 195 -3.16 9.65 -13.95
N GLN A 196 -2.14 9.01 -14.52
CA GLN A 196 -2.27 8.30 -15.79
C GLN A 196 -3.23 7.11 -15.68
N GLU A 197 -3.08 6.29 -14.63
CA GLU A 197 -3.98 5.15 -14.37
C GLU A 197 -5.44 5.60 -14.15
N ILE A 198 -5.65 6.69 -13.41
CA ILE A 198 -6.98 7.30 -13.23
C ILE A 198 -7.57 7.70 -14.58
N GLY A 199 -6.79 8.37 -15.44
CA GLY A 199 -7.27 8.80 -16.76
C GLY A 199 -7.68 7.62 -17.66
N VAL A 200 -6.90 6.54 -17.65
CA VAL A 200 -7.22 5.30 -18.38
C VAL A 200 -8.50 4.67 -17.84
N LEU A 201 -8.62 4.54 -16.52
CA LEU A 201 -9.78 3.89 -15.90
C LEU A 201 -11.06 4.71 -16.09
N LEU A 202 -10.97 6.04 -15.96
CA LEU A 202 -12.09 6.96 -16.19
C LEU A 202 -12.63 6.85 -17.62
N LYS A 203 -11.75 6.70 -18.62
CA LYS A 203 -12.17 6.46 -20.00
C LYS A 203 -12.94 5.14 -20.13
N ALA A 204 -12.42 4.06 -19.57
CA ALA A 204 -13.07 2.75 -19.63
C ALA A 204 -14.45 2.73 -18.95
N VAL A 205 -14.57 3.39 -17.79
CA VAL A 205 -15.85 3.54 -17.06
C VAL A 205 -16.87 4.32 -17.91
N ARG A 206 -16.48 5.41 -18.55
CA ARG A 206 -17.39 6.19 -19.41
C ARG A 206 -17.88 5.41 -20.61
N GLU A 207 -17.03 4.60 -21.23
CA GLU A 207 -17.44 3.71 -22.32
C GLU A 207 -18.50 2.69 -21.88
N LYS A 208 -18.45 2.24 -20.63
CA LYS A 208 -19.47 1.35 -20.04
C LYS A 208 -20.79 2.05 -19.80
N LEU A 209 -20.78 3.33 -19.41
CA LEU A 209 -21.98 4.13 -19.15
C LEU A 209 -22.72 4.57 -20.42
N THR A 210 -22.05 4.55 -21.57
CA THR A 210 -22.65 4.90 -22.87
C THR A 210 -23.29 3.71 -23.61
N LYS A 211 -23.11 2.49 -23.11
CA LYS A 211 -23.66 1.25 -23.69
C LYS A 211 -24.93 0.86 -22.97
#